data_AF-A0A6V7IY92-F1
#
_entry.id   AF-A0A6V7IY92-F1
#
_cell.length_a   1.000
_cell.length_b   1.000
_cell.length_c   1.000
_cell.angle_alpha   90.00
_cell.angle_beta   90.00
_cell.angle_gamma   90.00
#
_symmetry.space_group_name_H-M   'P 1'
#
loop_
_entity.id
_entity.type
_entity.pdbx_description
1 polymer ?
#
loop_
_entity_poly.entity_id
_entity_poly.type
_entity_poly.pdbx_seq_one_letter_code
_entity_poly.pdbx_strand_id
1 'polypeptide(L)' 'TPGCETISIADKELERGQERCGPDDFELSKVIGKGGYGKVFQVRKKSGPDAGSIFAMK' A
#
# COMPACT_ATOMS: atom_id res chain seq x y z
N THR A 1 30.81 2.60 1.58
CA THR A 1 29.52 3.31 1.49
C THR A 1 28.58 2.47 0.64
N PRO A 2 27.63 1.72 1.22
CA PRO A 2 26.73 0.91 0.40
C PRO A 2 25.73 1.84 -0.29
N GLY A 3 25.60 1.66 -1.61
CA GLY A 3 24.85 2.53 -2.52
C GLY A 3 23.35 2.47 -2.27
N CYS A 4 22.72 3.64 -2.33
CA CYS A 4 21.27 3.79 -2.41
C CYS A 4 20.83 3.41 -3.82
N GLU A 5 20.18 2.25 -3.97
CA GLU A 5 19.58 1.81 -5.22
C GLU A 5 18.20 2.46 -5.33
N THR A 6 18.05 3.45 -6.21
CA THR A 6 16.73 4.07 -6.49
C THR A 6 16.04 3.26 -7.57
N ILE A 7 15.04 2.47 -7.18
CA ILE A 7 14.20 1.73 -8.14
C ILE A 7 13.14 2.70 -8.67
N SER A 8 13.26 3.08 -9.94
CA SER A 8 12.26 3.85 -10.68
C SER A 8 11.03 2.97 -10.91
N ILE A 9 9.97 3.20 -10.14
CA ILE A 9 8.68 2.51 -10.36
C ILE A 9 8.13 3.05 -11.68
N ALA A 10 8.29 2.29 -12.76
CA ALA A 10 7.69 2.63 -14.04
C ALA A 10 6.17 2.38 -13.96
N ASP A 11 5.39 3.38 -14.38
CA ASP A 11 3.94 3.34 -14.61
C ASP A 11 3.58 2.38 -15.75
N LYS A 12 3.89 1.10 -15.60
CA LYS A 12 3.41 0.06 -16.51
C LYS A 12 2.03 -0.37 -16.04
N GLU A 13 1.04 0.20 -16.72
CA GLU A 13 -0.20 -0.50 -17.06
C GLU A 13 -1.07 -0.94 -15.86
N LEU A 14 -1.80 0.04 -15.29
CA LEU A 14 -3.03 -0.21 -14.53
C LEU A 14 -4.13 -0.70 -15.49
N GLU A 15 -3.96 -1.91 -16.02
CA GLU A 15 -4.83 -2.49 -17.05
C GLU A 15 -6.20 -2.88 -16.45
N ARG A 16 -7.17 -1.98 -16.63
CA ARG A 16 -8.57 -2.22 -17.03
C ARG A 16 -9.49 -3.14 -16.19
N GLY A 17 -9.13 -3.56 -14.99
CA GLY A 17 -10.03 -4.37 -14.14
C GLY A 17 -10.00 -4.08 -12.63
N GLN A 18 -9.14 -3.19 -12.16
CA GLN A 18 -9.04 -2.91 -10.72
C GLN A 18 -10.14 -1.92 -10.29
N GLU A 19 -10.95 -2.36 -9.33
CA GLU A 19 -11.84 -1.46 -8.61
C GLU A 19 -11.06 -0.26 -8.08
N ARG A 20 -11.58 0.94 -8.31
CA ARG A 20 -11.00 2.17 -7.77
C ARG A 20 -11.06 2.11 -6.25
N CYS A 21 -9.95 1.73 -5.61
CA CYS A 21 -9.84 1.72 -4.16
C CYS A 21 -9.38 3.09 -3.67
N GLY A 22 -10.13 3.66 -2.73
CA GLY A 22 -9.78 4.89 -2.03
C GLY A 22 -9.27 4.63 -0.61
N PRO A 23 -8.81 5.67 0.11
CA PRO A 23 -8.46 5.53 1.53
C PRO A 23 -9.65 5.10 2.38
N ASP A 24 -10.88 5.50 2.02
CA ASP A 24 -12.11 5.10 2.70
C ASP A 24 -12.44 3.61 2.55
N ASP A 25 -11.86 2.89 1.60
CA ASP A 25 -12.01 1.43 1.48
C ASP A 25 -11.18 0.67 2.51
N PHE A 26 -10.30 1.35 3.25
CA PHE A 26 -9.40 0.72 4.21
C PHE A 26 -9.69 1.18 5.64
N GLU A 27 -9.57 0.24 6.57
CA GLU A 27 -9.51 0.50 8.01
C GLU A 27 -8.05 0.51 8.46
N LEU A 28 -7.61 1.63 9.03
CA LEU A 28 -6.28 1.71 9.65
C LEU A 28 -6.27 0.91 10.95
N SER A 29 -5.36 -0.06 11.05
CA SER A 29 -5.25 -0.91 12.23
C SER A 29 -4.07 -0.52 13.12
N LYS A 30 -2.83 -0.58 12.60
CA LYS A 30 -1.63 -0.33 13.41
C LYS A 30 -0.45 0.15 12.56
N VAL A 31 0.47 0.90 13.15
CA VAL A 31 1.79 1.16 12.54
C VAL A 31 2.68 -0.07 12.67
N ILE A 32 3.17 -0.59 11.54
CA ILE A 32 4.05 -1.77 11.50
C ILE A 32 5.51 -1.44 11.17
N GLY A 33 5.78 -0.22 10.68
CA GLY A 33 7.14 0.22 10.39
C GLY A 33 7.30 1.72 10.49
N LYS A 34 8.45 2.17 11.01
CA LYS A 34 8.90 3.56 10.98
C LYS A 34 10.39 3.56 10.67
N GLY A 35 10.81 4.29 9.65
CA GLY A 35 12.23 4.38 9.27
C GLY A 35 12.50 5.58 8.38
N GLY A 36 13.69 5.62 7.77
CA GLY A 36 14.12 6.73 6.91
C GLY A 36 13.22 7.01 5.71
N TYR A 37 12.41 6.03 5.29
CA TYR A 37 11.49 6.12 4.15
C TYR A 37 10.03 6.39 4.55
N GLY A 38 9.76 6.69 5.82
CA GLY A 38 8.44 7.05 6.33
C GLY A 38 7.82 6.03 7.28
N LYS A 39 6.51 6.11 7.42
CA LYS A 39 5.69 5.32 8.35
C LYS A 39 4.78 4.40 7.56
N VAL A 40 4.79 3.12 7.87
CA VAL A 40 3.95 2.11 7.23
C VAL A 40 2.86 1.67 8.20
N PHE A 41 1.62 1.70 7.73
CA PHE A 41 0.44 1.25 8.45
C PHE A 41 -0.02 -0.10 7.92
N GLN A 42 -0.32 -1.03 8.82
CA GLN A 42 -1.18 -2.15 8.53
C GLN A 42 -2.61 -1.65 8.40
N VAL A 43 -3.24 -1.95 7.27
CA VAL A 43 -4.63 -1.62 6.98
C VAL A 43 -5.40 -2.87 6.60
N ARG A 44 -6.72 -2.85 6.77
CA ARG A 44 -7.63 -3.90 6.34
C ARG A 44 -8.58 -3.35 5.28
N LYS A 45 -8.75 -4.03 4.16
CA LYS A 45 -9.74 -3.63 3.15
C LYS A 45 -11.15 -3.94 3.68
N LYS A 46 -12.07 -2.99 3.64
CA LYS A 46 -13.44 -3.11 4.14
C LYS A 46 -14.42 -3.61 3.08
N SER A 47 -14.12 -3.39 1.80
CA SER A 47 -15.06 -3.61 0.70
C SER A 47 -14.38 -4.15 -0.56
N GLY A 48 -15.16 -4.70 -1.49
CA GLY A 48 -14.68 -5.35 -2.71
C GLY A 48 -14.26 -6.81 -2.53
N PRO A 49 -13.64 -7.43 -3.55
CA PRO A 49 -13.35 -8.87 -3.59
C PRO A 49 -12.35 -9.31 -2.52
N ASP A 50 -11.47 -8.41 -2.06
CA ASP A 50 -10.46 -8.68 -1.03
C ASP A 50 -10.86 -8.15 0.35
N ALA A 51 -12.15 -7.92 0.61
CA ALA A 51 -12.61 -7.47 1.91
C ALA A 51 -12.13 -8.40 3.04
N GLY A 52 -11.57 -7.82 4.10
CA GLY A 52 -10.95 -8.53 5.21
C GLY A 52 -9.44 -8.77 5.08
N SER A 53 -8.89 -8.68 3.87
CA SER A 53 -7.45 -8.84 3.63
C SER A 53 -6.63 -7.72 4.27
N ILE A 54 -5.43 -8.08 4.73
CA ILE A 54 -4.51 -7.19 5.43
C ILE A 54 -3.40 -6.73 4.48
N PHE A 55 -3.16 -5.43 4.44
CA PHE A 55 -2.18 -4.79 3.56
C PHE A 55 -1.27 -3.84 4.35
N ALA A 56 -0.15 -3.47 3.73
CA ALA A 56 0.73 -2.42 4.21
C ALA A 56 0.54 -1.15 3.36
N MET A 57 0.22 -0.04 4.01
CA MET A 57 0.01 1.27 3.40
C MET A 57 1.16 2.20 3.81
N LYS A 58 1.77 2.85 2.81
CA LYS A 58 2.85 3.82 2.97
C LYS A 58 2.30 5.24 2.79
#